data_AF-A0A4Y2SK57-F1
#
_entry.id   AF-A0A4Y2SK57-F1
#
_cell.length_a   1.000
_cell.length_b   1.000
_cell.length_c   1.000
_cell.angle_alpha   90.00
_cell.angle_beta   90.00
_cell.angle_gamma   90.00
#
_symmetry.space_group_name_H-M   'P 1'
#
loop_
_entity.id
_entity.type
_entity.pdbx_description
1 polymer ?
#
loop_
_entity_poly.entity_id
_entity_poly.type
_entity_poly.pdbx_seq_one_letter_code
_entity_poly.pdbx_strand_id
1 'polypeptide(L)'
;MAKATLLYHPSVDAKLALVTDCSDIAMGGVLQEISSDGPKPLGFFSKKLSPTQCKYSTYDRELLAVYSAIQHFRHLLEARVFTLYVDHKPNICVYAETGESYTETFKTIRFHITIHY
;
A
#
# COMPACT_ATOMS: atom_id res chain seq x y z
N MET A 1 -7.99 -26.45 4.63
CA MET A 1 -9.24 -25.69 4.51
C MET A 1 -8.89 -24.26 4.13
N ALA A 2 -8.89 -23.92 2.84
CA ALA A 2 -8.62 -22.55 2.40
C ALA A 2 -9.89 -21.71 2.62
N LYS A 3 -9.86 -20.78 3.57
CA LYS A 3 -10.94 -19.81 3.80
C LYS A 3 -10.89 -18.79 2.65
N ALA A 4 -11.67 -19.04 1.60
CA ALA A 4 -11.80 -18.12 0.48
C ALA A 4 -12.35 -16.78 0.98
N THR A 5 -11.59 -15.72 0.78
CA THR A 5 -12.02 -14.36 1.13
C THR A 5 -12.96 -13.86 0.03
N LEU A 6 -14.19 -13.52 0.41
CA LEU A 6 -15.19 -12.94 -0.50
C LEU A 6 -14.75 -11.53 -0.91
N LEU A 7 -14.46 -11.36 -2.20
CA LEU A 7 -14.16 -10.05 -2.79
C LEU A 7 -15.46 -9.25 -2.89
N TYR A 8 -15.50 -8.10 -2.22
CA TYR A 8 -16.64 -7.18 -2.29
C TYR A 8 -16.46 -6.19 -3.44
N HIS A 9 -17.57 -5.76 -4.06
CA HIS A 9 -17.54 -4.65 -5.00
C HIS A 9 -17.39 -3.36 -4.18
N PRO A 10 -16.38 -2.51 -4.45
CA PRO A 10 -16.17 -1.30 -3.67
C PRO A 10 -17.32 -0.32 -3.90
N SER A 11 -17.92 0.16 -2.82
CA SER A 11 -18.86 1.28 -2.87
C SER A 11 -18.15 2.55 -3.37
N VAL A 12 -18.84 3.48 -4.05
CA VAL A 12 -18.18 4.66 -4.67
C VAL A 12 -17.55 5.60 -3.62
N ASP A 13 -18.14 5.67 -2.42
CA ASP A 13 -17.68 6.51 -1.30
C ASP A 13 -16.96 5.73 -0.19
N ALA A 14 -16.54 4.50 -0.48
CA ALA A 14 -15.87 3.66 0.51
C ALA A 14 -14.56 4.28 0.98
N LYS A 15 -14.36 4.29 2.31
CA LYS A 15 -13.06 4.58 2.91
C LYS A 15 -12.13 3.41 2.63
N LEU A 16 -11.12 3.64 1.81
CA LEU A 16 -10.13 2.62 1.47
C LEU A 16 -8.95 2.68 2.43
N ALA A 17 -8.42 1.51 2.76
CA ALA A 17 -7.18 1.35 3.49
C ALA A 17 -6.26 0.36 2.76
N LEU A 18 -5.02 0.76 2.54
CA LEU A 18 -3.96 -0.09 2.03
C LEU A 18 -3.04 -0.41 3.20
N VAL A 19 -2.93 -1.68 3.56
CA VAL A 19 -1.95 -2.15 4.55
C VAL A 19 -0.83 -2.84 3.79
N THR A 20 0.42 -2.50 4.07
CA THR A 20 1.58 -3.15 3.46
C THR A 20 2.56 -3.62 4.51
N ASP A 21 3.18 -4.75 4.23
CA ASP A 21 4.21 -5.35 5.05
C ASP A 21 5.34 -5.86 4.16
N CYS A 22 6.56 -5.86 4.69
CA CYS A 22 7.71 -6.42 4.00
C CYS A 22 8.58 -7.23 4.95
N SER A 23 8.84 -8.47 4.55
CA SER A 23 9.86 -9.33 5.15
C SER A 23 11.18 -9.23 4.40
N ASP A 24 12.18 -9.97 4.86
CA ASP A 24 13.47 -10.04 4.18
C ASP A 24 13.44 -10.71 2.79
N ILE A 25 12.37 -11.46 2.51
CA ILE A 25 12.27 -12.33 1.32
C ILE A 25 11.11 -11.96 0.39
N ALA A 26 10.10 -11.27 0.91
CA ALA A 26 8.88 -10.96 0.17
C ALA A 26 8.18 -9.74 0.77
N MET A 27 7.50 -9.01 -0.11
CA MET A 27 6.60 -7.90 0.22
C MET A 27 5.14 -8.35 0.05
N GLY A 28 4.25 -7.73 0.79
CA GLY A 28 2.81 -7.98 0.71
C GLY A 28 1.99 -6.73 1.01
N GLY A 29 0.72 -6.81 0.65
CA GLY A 29 -0.25 -5.81 1.06
C GLY A 29 -1.68 -6.28 0.90
N VAL A 30 -2.60 -5.65 1.63
CA VAL A 30 -4.03 -5.85 1.49
C VAL A 30 -4.69 -4.49 1.24
N LEU A 31 -5.51 -4.44 0.21
CA LEU A 31 -6.47 -3.37 0.04
C LEU A 31 -7.77 -3.78 0.74
N GLN A 32 -8.30 -2.92 1.59
CA GLN A 32 -9.53 -3.17 2.33
C GLN A 32 -10.43 -1.93 2.37
N GLU A 33 -11.73 -2.17 2.38
CA GLU A 33 -12.77 -1.18 2.63
C GLU A 33 -13.05 -1.11 4.12
N ILE A 34 -13.01 0.10 4.69
CA ILE A 34 -13.39 0.36 6.08
C ILE A 34 -14.89 0.60 6.13
N SER A 35 -15.62 -0.40 6.59
CA SER A 35 -17.08 -0.35 6.77
C SER A 35 -17.47 -0.33 8.26
N SER A 36 -18.75 -0.11 8.57
CA SER A 36 -19.28 -0.18 9.93
C SER A 36 -19.07 -1.53 10.61
N ASP A 37 -18.99 -2.61 9.82
CA ASP A 37 -18.80 -3.98 10.30
C ASP A 37 -17.32 -4.35 10.47
N GLY A 38 -16.42 -3.39 10.25
CA GLY A 38 -14.97 -3.57 10.26
C GLY A 38 -14.34 -3.60 8.86
N PRO A 39 -13.03 -3.87 8.78
CA PRO A 39 -12.28 -3.91 7.53
C PRO A 39 -12.69 -5.11 6.67
N LYS A 40 -13.08 -4.84 5.41
CA LYS A 40 -13.46 -5.83 4.41
C LYS A 40 -12.38 -5.89 3.31
N PRO A 41 -11.63 -6.99 3.18
CA PRO A 41 -10.58 -7.10 2.17
C PRO A 41 -11.16 -7.07 0.75
N LEU A 42 -10.63 -6.15 -0.07
CA LEU A 42 -10.94 -5.98 -1.49
C LEU A 42 -9.92 -6.69 -2.39
N GLY A 43 -8.71 -6.94 -1.90
CA GLY A 43 -7.68 -7.64 -2.67
C GLY A 43 -6.38 -7.80 -1.90
N PHE A 44 -5.60 -8.80 -2.29
CA PHE A 44 -4.30 -9.12 -1.71
C PHE A 44 -3.21 -9.00 -2.77
N PHE A 45 -2.08 -8.44 -2.36
CA PHE A 45 -0.87 -8.33 -3.14
C PHE A 45 0.24 -9.07 -2.40
N SER A 46 1.04 -9.87 -3.12
CA SER A 46 2.29 -10.41 -2.60
C SER A 46 3.29 -10.58 -3.73
N LYS A 47 4.56 -10.33 -3.43
CA LYS A 47 5.66 -10.42 -4.40
C LYS A 47 6.94 -10.82 -3.71
N LYS A 48 7.65 -11.78 -4.29
CA LYS A 48 8.98 -12.18 -3.82
C LYS A 48 10.01 -11.08 -4.18
N LEU A 49 10.87 -10.74 -3.24
CA LEU A 49 11.99 -9.83 -3.49
C LEU A 49 13.01 -10.51 -4.41
N SER A 50 13.56 -9.77 -5.36
CA SER A 50 14.73 -10.21 -6.12
C SER A 50 15.98 -10.25 -5.21
N PRO A 51 17.04 -11.00 -5.58
CA PRO A 51 18.28 -11.03 -4.79
C PRO A 51 18.88 -9.65 -4.54
N THR A 52 18.70 -8.71 -5.46
CA THR A 52 19.11 -7.31 -5.29
C THR A 52 18.25 -6.59 -4.26
N GLN A 53 16.92 -6.76 -4.34
CA GLN A 53 15.98 -6.12 -3.41
C GLN A 53 16.04 -6.70 -2.00
N CYS A 54 16.43 -7.98 -1.84
CA CYS A 54 16.70 -8.55 -0.52
C CYS A 54 17.84 -7.84 0.22
N LYS A 55 18.78 -7.23 -0.51
CA LYS A 55 19.93 -6.51 0.07
C LYS A 55 19.63 -5.06 0.40
N TYR A 56 18.44 -4.57 0.05
CA TYR A 56 18.02 -3.22 0.38
C TYR A 56 17.85 -3.08 1.90
N SER A 57 17.95 -1.84 2.39
CA SER A 57 17.64 -1.57 3.79
C SER A 57 16.17 -1.93 4.09
N THR A 58 15.84 -2.21 5.35
CA THR A 58 14.44 -2.45 5.76
C THR A 58 13.52 -1.32 5.29
N TYR A 59 14.00 -0.08 5.40
CA TYR A 59 13.32 1.10 4.91
C TYR A 59 13.02 1.08 3.40
N ASP A 60 14.03 0.82 2.57
CA ASP A 60 13.88 0.79 1.12
C ASP A 60 12.93 -0.35 0.67
N ARG A 61 12.94 -1.46 1.41
CA ARG A 61 12.05 -2.60 1.15
C ARG A 61 10.60 -2.28 1.48
N GLU A 62 10.33 -1.57 2.56
CA GLU A 62 9.00 -1.07 2.90
C GLU A 62 8.49 -0.08 1.86
N LEU A 63 9.31 0.89 1.46
CA LEU A 63 8.94 1.84 0.42
C LEU A 63 8.64 1.13 -0.90
N LEU A 64 9.45 0.13 -1.25
CA LEU A 64 9.22 -0.72 -2.42
C LEU A 64 7.93 -1.53 -2.31
N ALA A 65 7.58 -2.01 -1.11
CA ALA A 65 6.32 -2.71 -0.84
C ALA A 65 5.12 -1.79 -1.04
N VAL A 66 5.16 -0.57 -0.48
CA VAL A 66 4.15 0.48 -0.67
C VAL A 66 3.98 0.79 -2.14
N TYR A 67 5.08 1.09 -2.84
CA TYR A 67 5.04 1.41 -4.26
C TYR A 67 4.43 0.28 -5.08
N SER A 68 4.90 -0.96 -4.86
CA SER A 68 4.44 -2.12 -5.61
C SER A 68 2.96 -2.41 -5.36
N ALA A 69 2.49 -2.22 -4.12
CA ALA A 69 1.09 -2.38 -3.77
C ALA A 69 0.21 -1.28 -4.41
N ILE A 70 0.63 -0.01 -4.40
CA ILE A 70 -0.09 1.08 -5.07
C ILE A 70 -0.16 0.83 -6.58
N GLN A 71 0.93 0.40 -7.21
CA GLN A 71 0.91 0.06 -8.64
C GLN A 71 -0.03 -1.11 -8.94
N HIS A 72 -0.07 -2.13 -8.08
CA HIS A 72 -0.97 -3.26 -8.23
C HIS A 72 -2.45 -2.85 -8.12
N PHE A 73 -2.77 -2.02 -7.12
CA PHE A 73 -4.13 -1.55 -6.86
C PHE A 73 -4.48 -0.21 -7.53
N ARG A 74 -3.67 0.25 -8.50
CA ARG A 74 -3.83 1.58 -9.11
C ARG A 74 -5.25 1.84 -9.59
N HIS A 75 -5.86 0.86 -10.25
CA HIS A 75 -7.23 0.93 -10.77
C HIS A 75 -8.32 1.09 -9.69
N LEU A 76 -8.04 0.71 -8.43
CA LEU A 76 -8.95 0.85 -7.29
C LEU A 76 -8.66 2.11 -6.46
N LEU A 77 -7.41 2.60 -6.49
CA LEU A 77 -6.96 3.76 -5.72
C LEU A 77 -7.04 5.07 -6.51
N GLU A 78 -7.09 5.00 -7.84
CA GLU A 78 -7.12 6.19 -8.70
C GLU A 78 -8.33 7.07 -8.38
N ALA A 79 -8.08 8.37 -8.20
CA ALA A 79 -9.06 9.39 -7.82
C ALA A 79 -9.79 9.14 -6.48
N ARG A 80 -9.25 8.29 -5.59
CA ARG A 80 -9.83 7.98 -4.28
C ARG A 80 -8.87 8.35 -3.16
N VAL A 81 -9.42 8.84 -2.05
CA VAL A 81 -8.66 9.04 -0.82
C VAL A 81 -8.54 7.70 -0.11
N PHE A 82 -7.33 7.34 0.32
CA PHE A 82 -7.11 6.11 1.06
C PHE A 82 -6.09 6.29 2.19
N THR A 83 -6.20 5.44 3.20
CA THR A 83 -5.29 5.38 4.33
C THR A 83 -4.20 4.36 4.07
N LEU A 84 -2.93 4.71 4.28
CA LEU A 84 -1.82 3.75 4.19
C LEU A 84 -1.36 3.34 5.59
N TYR A 85 -1.29 2.03 5.83
CA TYR A 85 -0.76 1.41 7.04
C TYR A 85 0.52 0.63 6.71
N VAL A 86 1.60 0.89 7.44
CA VAL A 86 2.90 0.22 7.31
C VAL A 86 3.34 -0.28 8.69
N ASP A 87 3.92 -1.47 8.77
CA ASP A 87 4.25 -2.13 10.05
C ASP A 87 5.49 -1.52 10.75
N HIS A 88 6.25 -0.65 10.06
CA HIS A 88 7.48 -0.10 10.61
C HIS A 88 7.45 1.43 10.74
N LYS A 89 8.03 1.91 11.85
CA LYS A 89 8.07 3.32 12.27
C LYS A 89 8.50 4.29 11.15
N PRO A 90 7.97 5.52 11.14
CA PRO A 90 7.92 6.34 9.95
C PRO A 90 9.25 7.07 9.71
N ASN A 91 9.99 6.64 8.69
CA ASN A 91 10.80 7.58 7.91
C ASN A 91 10.08 7.92 6.59
N ILE A 92 8.92 7.30 6.32
CA ILE A 92 8.09 7.57 5.14
C ILE A 92 7.42 8.96 5.21
N CYS A 93 7.19 9.52 6.41
CA CYS A 93 6.73 10.90 6.59
C CYS A 93 7.66 11.92 5.92
N VAL A 94 8.97 11.63 5.89
CA VAL A 94 9.96 12.53 5.27
C VAL A 94 9.63 12.71 3.79
N TYR A 95 9.24 11.68 3.06
CA TYR A 95 9.04 11.78 1.60
C TYR A 95 7.68 12.35 1.18
N ALA A 96 6.68 12.33 2.07
CA ALA A 96 5.41 13.02 1.81
C ALA A 96 5.54 14.55 2.00
N GLU A 97 6.47 15.00 2.86
CA GLU A 97 6.71 16.42 3.15
C GLU A 97 7.95 17.01 2.45
N THR A 98 8.96 16.19 2.16
CA THR A 98 10.12 16.60 1.35
C THR A 98 9.85 16.24 -0.11
N GLY A 99 9.44 17.24 -0.87
CA GLY A 99 9.35 17.18 -2.33
C GLY A 99 10.71 17.05 -3.02
N GLU A 100 11.55 16.08 -2.65
CA GLU A 100 12.80 15.79 -3.32
C GLU A 100 12.92 14.30 -3.72
N SER A 101 12.74 14.11 -5.04
CA SER A 101 13.61 13.29 -5.90
C SER A 101 13.48 11.75 -5.88
N TYR A 102 12.29 11.25 -6.20
CA TYR A 102 12.10 10.22 -7.27
C TYR A 102 10.94 10.68 -8.16
N THR A 103 11.18 11.83 -8.78
CA THR A 103 10.21 12.64 -9.52
C THR A 103 10.33 12.40 -11.01
N GLU A 104 9.71 11.34 -11.52
CA GLU A 104 9.34 11.30 -12.95
C GLU A 104 8.05 10.51 -13.26
N THR A 105 7.61 9.59 -12.39
CA THR A 105 6.38 8.79 -12.64
C THR A 105 5.16 9.15 -11.81
N PHE A 106 5.30 9.91 -10.71
CA PHE A 106 4.19 10.24 -9.81
C PHE A 106 3.55 11.63 -10.04
N LYS A 107 4.06 12.42 -10.99
CA LYS A 107 3.62 13.82 -11.20
C LYS A 107 2.18 13.98 -11.68
N THR A 108 1.48 12.91 -12.06
CA THR A 108 0.16 12.98 -12.70
C THR A 108 -1.00 12.54 -11.79
N ILE A 109 -0.75 11.84 -10.67
CA ILE A 109 -1.84 11.34 -9.81
C ILE A 109 -1.66 11.86 -8.38
N ARG A 110 -2.51 12.83 -8.00
CA ARG A 110 -2.59 13.33 -6.63
C ARG A 110 -3.32 12.29 -5.78
N PHE A 111 -2.56 11.50 -5.01
CA PHE A 111 -3.13 10.68 -3.94
C PHE A 111 -3.15 11.49 -2.65
N HIS A 112 -4.31 11.57 -2.00
CA HIS A 112 -4.40 12.09 -0.63
C HIS A 112 -4.23 10.88 0.30
N ILE A 113 -3.07 10.79 0.95
CA ILE A 113 -2.69 9.67 1.81
C ILE A 113 -2.73 10.15 3.25
N THR A 114 -3.58 9.54 4.07
CA THR A 114 -3.55 9.72 5.52
C THR A 114 -2.78 8.54 6.12
N ILE A 115 -1.75 8.80 6.93
CA ILE A 115 -0.96 7.77 7.60
C ILE A 115 -1.44 7.67 9.05
N HIS A 116 -1.75 6.46 9.51
CA HIS A 116 -2.11 6.19 10.89
C HIS A 116 -1.12 5.19 11.50
N TYR A 117 -0.68 5.49 12.72
CA TYR A 117 0.22 4.69 13.56
C TYR A 117 -0.53 3.98 14.68
#